data_AF-A0A1I4HQ36-F1
#
_entry.id   AF-A0A1I4HQ36-F1
#
_cell.length_a   1.000
_cell.length_b   1.000
_cell.length_c   1.000
_cell.angle_alpha   90.00
_cell.angle_beta   90.00
_cell.angle_gamma   90.00
#
_symmetry.space_group_name_H-M   'P 1'
#
loop_
_entity.id
_entity.type
_entity.pdbx_description
1 polymer ?
#
loop_
_entity_poly.entity_id
_entity_poly.type
_entity_poly.pdbx_seq_one_letter_code
_entity_poly.pdbx_strand_id
1 'polypeptide(L)' 'MTHQPKGGMCAACRHALRDCSSLPFSSMPILARDGQTTIVRCTQFQHQRRK' A
#
# COMPACT_ATOMS: atom_id res chain seq x y z
N MET A 1 4.76 10.84 7.45
CA MET A 1 4.75 9.45 6.93
C MET A 1 5.53 9.42 5.63
N THR A 2 6.71 8.81 5.60
CA THR A 2 7.60 8.75 4.41
C THR A 2 7.39 7.49 3.56
N HIS A 3 6.50 6.58 3.97
CA HIS A 3 6.21 5.34 3.24
C HIS A 3 4.75 5.39 2.80
N GLN A 4 4.51 5.20 1.51
CA GLN A 4 3.16 5.17 0.94
C GLN A 4 2.98 3.87 0.15
N PRO A 5 1.85 3.18 0.29
CA PRO A 5 1.55 2.04 -0.56
C PRO A 5 1.35 2.49 -2.00
N LYS A 6 1.69 1.64 -2.97
CA LYS A 6 1.40 1.93 -4.39
C LYS A 6 -0.09 2.18 -4.60
N GLY A 7 -0.45 3.38 -5.05
CA GLY A 7 -1.85 3.81 -5.21
C GLY A 7 -2.70 2.85 -6.05
N GLY A 8 -2.14 2.31 -7.15
CA GLY A 8 -2.83 1.29 -7.95
C GLY A 8 -3.14 -0.01 -7.21
N MET A 9 -2.29 -0.42 -6.26
CA MET A 9 -2.60 -1.57 -5.39
C MET A 9 -3.68 -1.21 -4.37
N CYS A 10 -3.63 0.00 -3.81
CA CYS A 10 -4.64 0.43 -2.86
C CYS A 10 -6.02 0.52 -3.53
N ALA A 11 -6.09 1.09 -4.73
CA ALA A 11 -7.32 1.22 -5.53
C ALA A 11 -7.94 -0.13 -5.91
N ALA A 12 -7.10 -1.14 -6.21
CA ALA A 12 -7.57 -2.51 -6.52
C ALA A 12 -7.84 -3.36 -5.26
N CYS A 13 -7.57 -2.83 -4.07
CA CYS A 13 -7.71 -3.58 -2.82
C CYS A 13 -9.18 -3.62 -2.38
N ARG A 14 -9.61 -4.75 -1.81
CA ARG A 14 -10.92 -4.87 -1.13
C ARG A 14 -11.07 -3.88 0.03
N HIS A 15 -9.95 -3.43 0.59
CA HIS A 15 -9.89 -2.47 1.69
C HIS A 15 -9.58 -1.04 1.25
N ALA A 16 -9.80 -0.67 -0.02
CA ALA A 16 -9.50 0.66 -0.56
C ALA A 16 -10.13 1.82 0.25
N LEU A 17 -11.28 1.58 0.89
CA LEU A 17 -12.00 2.55 1.71
C LEU A 17 -11.70 2.44 3.22
N ARG A 18 -10.83 1.51 3.62
CA ARG A 18 -10.46 1.28 5.02
C ARG A 18 -9.21 2.08 5.36
N ASP A 19 -9.17 2.60 6.58
CA ASP A 19 -7.96 3.27 7.07
C ASP A 19 -6.87 2.23 7.32
N CYS A 20 -5.85 2.27 6.47
CA CYS A 20 -4.67 1.40 6.53
C CYS A 20 -3.48 2.10 7.22
N SER A 21 -3.65 3.30 7.77
CA SER A 21 -2.59 4.10 8.41
C SER A 21 -1.90 3.39 9.60
N SER A 22 -2.59 2.44 10.22
CA SER A 22 -2.08 1.61 11.33
C SER A 22 -1.12 0.50 10.89
N LEU A 23 -0.96 0.25 9.59
CA LEU A 23 -0.08 -0.80 9.07
C LEU A 23 1.39 -0.38 9.10
N PRO A 24 2.32 -1.33 9.34
CA PRO A 24 3.75 -1.05 9.38
C PRO A 24 4.33 -0.91 7.96
N PHE A 25 4.03 0.21 7.28
CA PHE A 25 4.53 0.48 5.91
C PHE A 25 6.07 0.50 5.82
N SER A 26 6.77 0.80 6.91
CA SER A 26 8.23 0.77 6.99
C SER A 26 8.83 -0.64 6.92
N SER A 27 8.08 -1.66 7.32
CA SER A 27 8.50 -3.07 7.23
C SER A 27 8.10 -3.73 5.92
N MET A 28 7.39 -3.02 5.04
CA MET A 28 6.92 -3.56 3.77
C MET A 28 8.00 -3.46 2.68
N PRO A 29 7.97 -4.34 1.67
CA PRO A 29 8.93 -4.31 0.58
C PRO A 29 8.85 -2.99 -0.20
N ILE A 30 10.00 -2.34 -0.40
CA ILE A 30 10.08 -1.10 -1.18
C ILE A 30 10.01 -1.46 -2.67
N LEU A 31 9.12 -0.79 -3.41
CA LEU A 31 9.00 -0.91 -4.86
C LEU A 31 9.73 0.21 -5.60
N ALA A 32 9.61 1.43 -5.10
CA ALA A 32 10.22 2.60 -5.68
C ALA A 32 10.45 3.67 -4.60
N ARG A 33 11.33 4.62 -4.88
CA ARG A 33 11.51 5.84 -4.06
C ARG A 33 11.32 7.03 -4.96
N ASP A 34 10.38 7.89 -4.59
CA ASP A 34 10.05 9.13 -5.28
C ASP A 34 10.41 10.31 -4.36
N GLY A 35 11.62 10.84 -4.54
CA GLY A 35 12.21 11.85 -3.66
C GLY A 35 12.26 11.38 -2.20
N GLN A 36 11.45 12.02 -1.34
CA GLN A 36 11.34 11.69 0.09
C GLN A 36 10.27 10.63 0.40
N THR A 37 9.48 10.22 -0.60
CA THR A 37 8.41 9.24 -0.45
C THR A 37 8.86 7.87 -0.94
N THR A 38 8.80 6.89 -0.07
CA THR A 38 9.08 5.49 -0.39
C THR A 38 7.79 4.79 -0.76
N ILE A 39 7.66 4.39 -2.03
CA ILE A 39 6.53 3.58 -2.50
C ILE A 39 6.78 2.13 -2.10
N VAL A 40 5.91 1.59 -1.24
CA VAL A 40 5.99 0.22 -0.74
C VAL A 40 4.91 -0.68 -1.33
N ARG A 41 5.18 -1.97 -1.38
CA ARG A 41 4.20 -3.01 -1.71
C ARG A 41 3.42 -3.37 -0.45
N CYS A 42 2.11 -3.11 -0.45
CA CYS A 42 1.27 -3.53 0.67
C CYS A 42 1.22 -5.06 0.77
N THR A 43 1.64 -5.61 1.92
CA THR A 43 1.60 -7.07 2.20
C THR A 43 0.19 -7.55 2.57
N GLN A 44 -0.64 -6.64 3.09
CA GLN A 44 -2.06 -6.88 3.39
C GLN A 44 -2.97 -6.63 2.16
N PHE A 45 -2.39 -6.46 0.98
CA PHE A 45 -3.16 -6.27 -0.25
C PHE A 45 -4.03 -7.50 -0.54
N GLN A 46 -5.33 -7.27 -0.61
CA GLN A 46 -6.29 -8.26 -1.08
C GLN A 46 -6.98 -7.72 -2.32
N HIS A 47 -6.71 -8.31 -3.47
CA HIS A 47 -7.35 -7.90 -4.71
C HIS A 47 -8.87 -8.05 -4.57
N GLN A 48 -9.62 -7.04 -4.99
CA GLN A 48 -11.09 -7.05 -5.02
C GLN A 48 -11.64 -7.94 -6.16
N ARG A 49 -10.99 -9.09 -6.43
CA ARG A 49 -11.54 -10.09 -7.35
C ARG A 49 -12.83 -10.62 -6.72
N ARG A 50 -13.96 -10.14 -7.24
CA ARG A 50 -15.23 -10.83 -7.11
C ARG A 50 -15.09 -12.17 -7.81
N LYS A 51 -15.22 -13.26 -7.06
CA LYS A 51 -15.63 -14.54 -7.61
C LYS A 51 -17.12 -14.45 -7.95
#